data_AF-A0A3E0E8P6-F1
#
_entry.id   AF-A0A3E0E8P6-F1
#
_cell.length_a   1.000
_cell.length_b   1.000
_cell.length_c   1.000
_cell.angle_alpha   90.00
_cell.angle_beta   90.00
_cell.angle_gamma   90.00
#
_symmetry.space_group_name_H-M   'P 1'
#
loop_
_entity.id
_entity.type
_entity.pdbx_description
1 polymer ?
#
loop_
_entity_poly.entity_id
_entity_poly.type
_entity_poly.pdbx_seq_one_letter_code
_entity_poly.pdbx_strand_id
1 'polypeptide(L)'
;MKEKSILTVPLLSPGWKKVAFVFFPLPVLLVIGMAVVRMDIDPDDVAQIIYGFWAIGFALLNLSREKYEDEMIKSFRLQAFQTGSYWLIWGLGALMLINYVRFDTITSEIFTAYLVVFLLNAYIYAAFQYQKYVATKDDN
;
A
#
# COMPACT_ATOMS: atom_id res chain seq x y z
N MET A 1 -18.34 -24.57 -16.07
CA MET A 1 -18.62 -24.60 -14.61
C MET A 1 -17.56 -23.76 -13.93
N LYS A 2 -17.92 -22.64 -13.28
CA LYS A 2 -16.94 -21.84 -12.52
C LYS A 2 -16.75 -22.53 -11.17
N GLU A 3 -15.70 -23.33 -11.05
CA GLU A 3 -15.25 -23.79 -9.74
C GLU A 3 -14.96 -22.54 -8.90
N LYS A 4 -15.77 -22.33 -7.86
CA LYS A 4 -15.50 -21.30 -6.86
C LYS A 4 -14.29 -21.79 -6.06
N SER A 5 -13.10 -21.47 -6.55
CA SER A 5 -11.87 -21.62 -5.79
C SER A 5 -12.04 -20.90 -4.46
N ILE A 6 -11.73 -21.58 -3.35
CA ILE A 6 -11.76 -21.04 -1.98
C ILE A 6 -10.87 -19.77 -1.88
N LEU A 7 -9.93 -19.60 -2.82
CA LEU A 7 -9.03 -18.45 -2.92
C LEU A 7 -9.64 -17.24 -3.66
N THR A 8 -10.91 -17.31 -4.07
CA THR A 8 -11.55 -16.19 -4.79
C THR A 8 -11.99 -15.11 -3.82
N VAL A 9 -11.15 -14.11 -3.60
CA VAL A 9 -11.53 -12.92 -2.82
C VAL A 9 -12.38 -11.99 -3.69
N PRO A 10 -13.64 -11.70 -3.32
CA PRO A 10 -14.47 -10.79 -4.09
C PRO A 10 -13.95 -9.36 -3.99
N LEU A 11 -13.73 -8.71 -5.13
CA LEU A 11 -13.34 -7.30 -5.15
C LEU A 11 -14.45 -6.43 -4.55
N LEU A 12 -14.06 -5.39 -3.81
CA LEU A 12 -14.94 -4.45 -3.14
C LEU A 12 -15.67 -3.55 -4.15
N SER A 13 -16.87 -3.08 -3.81
CA SER A 13 -17.60 -2.16 -4.67
C SER A 13 -16.82 -0.83 -4.85
N PRO A 14 -16.97 -0.11 -5.98
CA PRO A 14 -16.22 1.14 -6.21
C PRO A 14 -16.40 2.21 -5.13
N GLY A 15 -17.50 2.16 -4.36
CA GLY A 15 -17.75 3.06 -3.23
C GLY A 15 -16.71 2.95 -2.11
N TRP A 16 -16.07 1.79 -1.94
CA TRP A 16 -15.02 1.58 -0.94
C TRP A 16 -13.77 2.42 -1.20
N LYS A 17 -13.55 2.92 -2.42
CA LYS A 17 -12.47 3.89 -2.69
C LYS A 17 -12.61 5.14 -1.82
N LYS A 18 -13.84 5.62 -1.59
CA LYS A 18 -14.09 6.78 -0.72
C LYS A 18 -13.68 6.50 0.72
N VAL A 19 -14.03 5.31 1.23
CA VAL A 19 -13.65 4.86 2.57
C VAL A 19 -12.13 4.76 2.68
N ALA A 20 -11.48 4.19 1.67
CA ALA A 20 -10.03 4.08 1.62
C ALA A 20 -9.32 5.44 1.74
N PHE A 21 -9.87 6.48 1.09
CA PHE A 21 -9.28 7.83 1.18
C PHE A 21 -9.33 8.43 2.59
N VAL A 22 -10.23 7.99 3.48
CA VAL A 22 -10.28 8.44 4.87
C VAL A 22 -9.04 7.99 5.64
N PHE A 23 -8.46 6.83 5.31
CA PHE A 23 -7.31 6.27 6.02
C PHE A 23 -6.00 7.04 5.80
N PHE A 24 -5.92 7.99 4.86
CA PHE A 24 -4.71 8.81 4.67
C PHE A 24 -4.62 10.00 5.64
N PRO A 25 -5.65 10.86 5.77
CA PRO A 25 -5.62 11.97 6.72
C PRO A 25 -5.91 11.54 8.17
N LEU A 26 -6.66 10.46 8.37
CA LEU A 26 -7.07 10.00 9.70
C LEU A 26 -5.90 9.76 10.68
N PRO A 27 -4.83 9.02 10.33
CA PRO A 27 -3.71 8.84 11.25
C PRO A 27 -3.00 10.16 11.56
N VAL A 28 -2.93 11.09 10.59
CA VAL A 28 -2.33 12.42 10.82
C VAL A 28 -3.14 13.21 11.84
N LEU A 29 -4.48 13.21 11.69
CA LEU A 29 -5.37 13.85 12.67
C LEU A 29 -5.28 13.20 14.05
N LEU A 30 -5.17 11.87 14.12
CA LEU A 30 -4.98 11.14 15.37
C LEU A 30 -3.66 11.54 16.05
N VAL A 31 -2.55 11.56 15.30
CA VAL A 31 -1.23 11.92 15.80
C VAL A 31 -1.19 13.37 16.30
N ILE A 32 -1.79 14.31 15.54
CA ILE A 32 -1.93 15.70 15.99
C ILE A 32 -2.77 15.77 17.27
N GLY A 33 -3.88 15.04 17.34
CA GLY A 33 -4.73 14.97 18.53
C GLY A 33 -3.97 14.46 19.76
N MET A 34 -3.19 13.38 19.60
CA MET A 34 -2.36 12.82 20.67
C MET A 34 -1.29 13.83 21.16
N ALA A 35 -0.67 14.57 20.23
CA ALA A 35 0.28 15.63 20.56
C ALA A 35 -0.38 16.78 21.34
N VAL A 36 -1.59 17.19 20.97
CA VAL A 36 -2.36 18.24 21.69
C VAL A 36 -2.70 17.81 23.12
N VAL A 37 -3.06 16.54 23.32
CA VAL A 37 -3.40 15.97 24.64
C VAL A 37 -2.14 15.63 25.46
N ARG A 38 -0.93 15.88 24.91
CA ARG A 38 0.37 15.58 25.55
C ARG A 38 0.49 14.13 25.99
N MET A 39 0.00 13.21 25.16
CA MET A 39 0.34 11.80 25.35
C MET A 39 1.83 11.66 25.04
N ASP A 40 2.60 11.15 26.00
CA ASP A 40 4.02 10.89 25.85
C ASP A 40 4.16 9.64 24.96
N ILE A 41 4.20 9.87 23.64
CA ILE A 41 4.25 8.81 22.62
C ILE A 41 5.57 8.93 21.88
N ASP A 42 6.23 7.79 21.71
CA ASP A 42 7.47 7.70 20.97
C ASP A 42 7.26 7.98 19.47
N PRO A 43 8.16 8.72 18.80
CA PRO A 43 8.09 8.95 17.35
C PRO A 43 7.97 7.67 16.51
N ASP A 44 8.54 6.55 16.95
CA ASP A 44 8.47 5.28 16.22
C ASP A 44 7.08 4.65 16.32
N ASP A 45 6.40 4.80 17.46
CA ASP A 45 5.00 4.39 17.63
C ASP A 45 4.06 5.23 16.75
N VAL A 46 4.33 6.54 16.66
CA VAL A 46 3.61 7.44 15.75
C VAL A 46 3.77 6.99 14.29
N ALA A 47 4.98 6.65 13.88
CA ALA A 47 5.26 6.17 12.52
C ALA A 47 4.52 4.87 12.22
N GLN A 48 4.49 3.93 13.17
CA GLN A 48 3.75 2.66 13.03
C GLN A 48 2.25 2.88 12.85
N ILE A 49 1.64 3.80 13.60
CA ILE A 49 0.22 4.17 13.43
C ILE A 49 -0.02 4.70 12.01
N ILE A 50 0.83 5.63 11.54
CA ILE A 50 0.70 6.20 10.20
C ILE A 50 0.82 5.11 9.13
N TYR A 51 1.86 4.27 9.19
CA TYR A 51 2.07 3.19 8.23
C TYR A 51 0.93 2.18 8.24
N GLY A 52 0.42 1.80 9.42
CA GLY A 52 -0.70 0.87 9.54
C GLY A 52 -1.97 1.39 8.85
N PHE A 53 -2.32 2.65 9.08
CA PHE A 53 -3.49 3.26 8.43
C PHE A 53 -3.29 3.40 6.92
N TRP A 54 -2.12 3.85 6.47
CA TRP A 54 -1.83 3.98 5.05
C TRP A 54 -1.80 2.63 4.33
N ALA A 55 -1.30 1.58 4.99
CA ALA A 55 -1.37 0.21 4.50
C ALA A 55 -2.82 -0.23 4.26
N ILE A 56 -3.71 0.02 5.21
CA ILE A 56 -5.14 -0.29 5.08
C ILE A 56 -5.76 0.53 3.94
N GLY A 57 -5.46 1.83 3.86
CA GLY A 57 -5.94 2.71 2.80
C GLY A 57 -5.58 2.19 1.40
N PHE A 58 -4.29 1.91 1.17
CA PHE A 58 -3.85 1.37 -0.12
C PHE A 58 -4.38 -0.05 -0.39
N ALA A 59 -4.48 -0.91 0.63
CA ALA A 59 -5.07 -2.24 0.47
C ALA A 59 -6.54 -2.17 0.02
N LEU A 60 -7.34 -1.28 0.62
CA LEU A 60 -8.73 -1.06 0.21
C LEU A 60 -8.82 -0.52 -1.22
N LEU A 61 -7.92 0.38 -1.61
CA LEU A 61 -7.84 0.88 -2.99
C LEU A 61 -7.51 -0.25 -3.98
N ASN A 62 -6.53 -1.10 -3.66
CA ASN A 62 -6.14 -2.24 -4.48
C ASN A 62 -7.26 -3.28 -4.59
N LEU A 63 -8.04 -3.50 -3.53
CA LEU A 63 -9.16 -4.44 -3.52
C LEU A 63 -10.47 -3.88 -4.12
N SER A 64 -10.54 -2.58 -4.39
CA SER A 64 -11.73 -1.95 -4.96
C SER A 64 -11.83 -2.17 -6.47
N ARG A 65 -13.00 -2.55 -6.97
CA ARG A 65 -13.29 -2.66 -8.40
C ARG A 65 -13.17 -1.33 -9.11
N GLU A 66 -12.80 -1.40 -10.38
CA GLU A 66 -12.96 -0.28 -11.29
C GLU A 66 -14.40 -0.18 -11.79
N LYS A 67 -14.79 1.00 -12.31
CA LYS A 67 -16.15 1.23 -12.82
C LYS A 67 -16.50 0.28 -13.97
N TYR A 68 -15.50 -0.06 -14.78
CA TYR A 68 -15.55 -1.04 -15.84
C TYR A 68 -14.43 -2.06 -15.58
N GLU A 69 -14.78 -3.34 -15.52
CA GLU A 69 -13.85 -4.42 -15.21
C GLU A 69 -13.84 -5.41 -16.38
N ASP A 70 -12.87 -5.24 -17.26
CA ASP A 70 -12.61 -6.09 -18.41
C ASP A 70 -11.41 -7.02 -18.15
N GLU A 71 -11.01 -7.79 -19.16
CA GLU A 71 -9.85 -8.68 -19.05
C GLU A 71 -8.53 -7.92 -18.94
N MET A 72 -8.44 -6.72 -19.52
CA MET A 72 -7.27 -5.85 -19.44
C MET A 72 -7.03 -5.34 -18.02
N ILE A 73 -8.07 -4.88 -17.32
CA ILE A 73 -7.95 -4.45 -15.91
C ILE A 73 -7.52 -5.61 -15.02
N LYS A 74 -7.96 -6.84 -15.29
CA LYS A 74 -7.50 -8.02 -14.54
C LYS A 74 -6.01 -8.30 -14.80
N SER A 75 -5.55 -8.20 -16.04
CA SER A 75 -4.12 -8.39 -16.35
C SER A 75 -3.27 -7.29 -15.70
N PHE A 76 -3.71 -6.03 -15.73
CA PHE A 76 -3.03 -4.92 -15.05
C PHE A 76 -2.91 -5.14 -13.55
N ARG A 77 -3.96 -5.63 -12.87
CA ARG A 77 -3.87 -5.95 -11.43
C ARG A 77 -2.80 -6.99 -11.13
N LEU A 78 -2.71 -8.04 -11.94
CA LEU A 78 -1.69 -9.08 -11.75
C LEU A 78 -0.29 -8.53 -12.00
N GLN A 79 -0.11 -7.77 -13.09
CA GLN A 79 1.17 -7.16 -13.42
C GLN A 79 1.59 -6.15 -12.35
N ALA A 80 0.67 -5.32 -11.88
CA ALA A 80 0.90 -4.38 -10.78
C ALA A 80 1.29 -5.09 -9.48
N PHE A 81 0.69 -6.24 -9.17
CA PHE A 81 1.10 -7.07 -8.02
C PHE A 81 2.54 -7.56 -8.15
N GLN A 82 2.91 -8.08 -9.33
CA GLN A 82 4.28 -8.53 -9.62
C GLN A 82 5.28 -7.36 -9.56
N THR A 83 4.96 -6.23 -10.19
CA THR A 83 5.78 -5.02 -10.18
C THR A 83 5.96 -4.47 -8.77
N GLY A 84 4.87 -4.39 -7.99
CA GLY A 84 4.93 -3.91 -6.61
C GLY A 84 5.80 -4.82 -5.72
N SER A 85 5.66 -6.15 -5.88
CA SER A 85 6.49 -7.11 -5.15
C SER A 85 7.97 -7.01 -5.54
N TYR A 86 8.25 -6.87 -6.84
CA TYR A 86 9.62 -6.71 -7.34
C TYR A 86 10.30 -5.47 -6.73
N TRP A 87 9.65 -4.32 -6.77
CA TRP A 87 10.21 -3.09 -6.21
C TRP A 87 10.31 -3.10 -4.69
N LEU A 88 9.37 -3.77 -4.00
CA LEU A 88 9.48 -3.96 -2.56
C LEU A 88 10.75 -4.74 -2.19
N ILE A 89 11.04 -5.85 -2.88
CA ILE A 89 12.24 -6.67 -2.61
C ILE A 89 13.51 -5.83 -2.76
N TRP A 90 13.62 -5.09 -3.87
CA TRP A 90 14.77 -4.22 -4.11
C TRP A 90 14.85 -3.05 -3.13
N GLY A 91 13.71 -2.45 -2.78
CA GLY A 91 13.63 -1.37 -1.80
C GLY A 91 14.09 -1.83 -0.42
N LEU A 92 13.62 -2.99 0.04
CA LEU A 92 14.05 -3.58 1.31
C LEU A 92 15.54 -3.94 1.28
N GLY A 93 16.02 -4.56 0.21
CA GLY A 93 17.45 -4.86 0.05
C GLY A 93 18.33 -3.61 0.08
N ALA A 94 17.91 -2.54 -0.60
CA ALA A 94 18.62 -1.26 -0.59
C ALA A 94 18.64 -0.63 0.80
N LEU A 95 17.50 -0.61 1.50
CA LEU A 95 17.43 -0.07 2.86
C LEU A 95 18.28 -0.89 3.84
N MET A 96 18.28 -2.23 3.73
CA MET A 96 19.16 -3.10 4.55
C MET A 96 20.63 -2.78 4.31
N LEU A 97 21.03 -2.58 3.04
CA LEU A 97 22.40 -2.21 2.68
C LEU A 97 22.79 -0.84 3.25
N ILE A 98 21.90 0.15 3.14
CA ILE A 98 22.11 1.49 3.71
C ILE A 98 22.27 1.40 5.23
N ASN A 99 21.42 0.62 5.90
CA ASN A 99 21.47 0.45 7.34
C ASN A 99 22.77 -0.23 7.78
N TYR A 100 23.21 -1.25 7.05
CA TYR A 100 24.47 -1.94 7.31
C TYR A 100 25.67 -1.01 7.17
N VAL A 101 25.74 -0.22 6.09
CA VAL A 101 26.83 0.74 5.88
C VAL A 101 26.86 1.84 6.96
N ARG A 102 25.70 2.22 7.50
CA ARG A 102 25.59 3.34 8.44
C ARG A 102 25.74 2.94 9.90
N PHE A 103 25.25 1.77 10.28
CA PHE A 103 25.10 1.35 11.67
C PHE A 103 25.67 -0.05 11.96
N ASP A 104 26.31 -0.70 10.98
CA ASP A 104 26.85 -2.06 11.10
C ASP A 104 25.78 -3.10 11.49
N THR A 105 24.51 -2.82 11.17
CA THR A 105 23.36 -3.69 11.46
C THR A 105 22.45 -3.82 10.25
N ILE A 106 21.90 -5.01 10.04
CA ILE A 106 21.00 -5.30 8.90
C ILE A 106 19.54 -4.95 9.26
N THR A 107 19.23 -4.89 10.56
CA THR A 107 17.91 -4.60 11.11
C THR A 107 17.86 -3.18 11.66
N SER A 108 16.71 -2.53 11.52
CA SER A 108 16.39 -1.22 12.09
C SER A 108 14.95 -1.27 12.60
N GLU A 109 14.67 -0.59 13.69
CA GLU A 109 13.31 -0.43 14.26
C GLU A 109 12.33 0.19 13.26
N ILE A 110 12.85 0.92 12.26
CA ILE A 110 12.08 1.47 11.15
C ILE A 110 11.50 0.36 10.24
N PHE A 111 12.14 -0.82 10.15
CA PHE A 111 11.66 -1.96 9.36
C PHE A 111 10.54 -2.73 10.07
N THR A 112 9.41 -2.07 10.26
CA THR A 112 8.23 -2.68 10.84
C THR A 112 7.41 -3.41 9.77
N ALA A 113 6.63 -4.41 10.20
CA ALA A 113 5.68 -5.08 9.32
C ALA A 113 4.69 -4.08 8.69
N TYR A 114 4.28 -3.05 9.44
CA TYR A 114 3.39 -2.00 8.94
C TYR A 114 4.01 -1.22 7.78
N LEU A 115 5.29 -0.84 7.88
CA LEU A 115 6.01 -0.18 6.79
C LEU A 115 6.05 -1.07 5.54
N VAL A 116 6.41 -2.36 5.70
CA VAL A 116 6.51 -3.30 4.59
C VAL A 116 5.16 -3.46 3.87
N VAL A 117 4.08 -3.66 4.63
CA VAL A 117 2.73 -3.82 4.07
C VAL A 117 2.25 -2.51 3.43
N PHE A 118 2.56 -1.37 4.02
CA PHE A 118 2.29 -0.05 3.43
C PHE A 118 3.00 0.09 2.07
N LEU A 119 4.32 -0.09 2.03
CA LEU A 119 5.10 0.04 0.80
C LEU A 119 4.64 -0.92 -0.29
N LEU A 120 4.37 -2.17 0.06
CA LEU A 120 3.82 -3.15 -0.89
C LEU A 120 2.54 -2.64 -1.53
N ASN A 121 1.56 -2.27 -0.71
CA ASN A 121 0.26 -1.82 -1.22
C ASN A 121 0.37 -0.50 -2.01
N ALA A 122 1.24 0.41 -1.57
CA ALA A 122 1.51 1.66 -2.28
C ALA A 122 2.14 1.40 -3.66
N TYR A 123 3.15 0.53 -3.75
CA TYR A 123 3.77 0.20 -5.04
C TYR A 123 2.81 -0.51 -5.99
N ILE A 124 2.00 -1.45 -5.49
CA ILE A 124 0.96 -2.12 -6.29
C ILE A 124 -0.03 -1.07 -6.83
N TYR A 125 -0.51 -0.19 -5.96
CA TYR A 125 -1.47 0.85 -6.36
C TYR A 125 -0.87 1.79 -7.41
N ALA A 126 0.36 2.25 -7.19
CA ALA A 126 1.05 3.14 -8.11
C ALA A 126 1.27 2.47 -9.47
N ALA A 127 1.74 1.22 -9.49
CA ALA A 127 1.94 0.45 -10.73
C ALA A 127 0.63 0.27 -11.50
N PHE A 128 -0.46 -0.04 -10.79
CA PHE A 128 -1.77 -0.21 -11.39
C PHE A 128 -2.31 1.10 -12.00
N GLN A 129 -2.23 2.22 -11.29
CA GLN A 129 -2.65 3.51 -11.84
C GLN A 129 -1.78 3.96 -13.01
N TYR A 130 -0.47 3.70 -12.95
CA TYR A 130 0.45 4.01 -14.03
C TYR A 130 0.09 3.23 -15.30
N GLN A 131 -0.14 1.92 -15.21
CA GLN A 131 -0.55 1.08 -16.34
C GLN A 131 -1.87 1.55 -16.96
N LYS A 132 -2.87 1.87 -16.14
CA LYS A 132 -4.13 2.44 -16.62
C LYS A 132 -3.93 3.76 -17.36
N TYR A 133 -3.08 4.64 -16.83
CA TYR A 133 -2.80 5.93 -17.43
C TYR A 133 -2.13 5.77 -18.80
N VAL A 134 -1.13 4.89 -18.92
CA VAL A 134 -0.45 4.59 -20.18
C VAL A 134 -1.44 4.02 -21.20
N ALA A 135 -2.23 3.02 -20.83
CA ALA A 135 -3.22 2.42 -21.74
C ALA A 135 -4.26 3.43 -22.24
N THR A 136 -4.73 4.32 -21.37
CA THR A 136 -5.69 5.38 -21.76
C THR A 136 -5.06 6.43 -22.68
N LYS A 137 -3.75 6.63 -22.58
CA LYS A 137 -3.01 7.56 -23.45
C LYS A 137 -2.76 6.97 -24.83
N ASP A 138 -2.55 5.66 -24.92
CA ASP A 138 -2.31 4.97 -26.20
C ASP A 138 -3.61 4.80 -27.02
N ASP A 139 -4.78 4.84 -26.37
CA ASP A 139 -6.10 4.76 -27.00
C ASP A 139 -6.64 6.12 -27.56
N ASN A 140 -5.93 7.25 -27.32
CA ASN A 140 -6.31 8.59 -27.79
C ASN A 140 -5.30 9.17 -28.80
#